data_AF-A0AAN0RWR0-F1
#
_entry.id   AF-A0AAN0RWR0-F1
#
_cell.length_a   1.000
_cell.length_b   1.000
_cell.length_c   1.000
_cell.angle_alpha   90.00
_cell.angle_beta   90.00
_cell.angle_gamma   90.00
#
_symmetry.space_group_name_H-M   'P 1'
#
loop_
_entity.id
_entity.type
_entity.pdbx_description
1 polymer ?
#
loop_
_entity_poly.entity_id
_entity_poly.type
_entity_poly.pdbx_seq_one_letter_code
_entity_poly.pdbx_strand_id
1 'polypeptide(L)'
;MPLIYVIPESYVGPVVALFDQPDGVEPVHTQDGLEVRVPENGIVKIRGNPKLGHSRAFPKSTVVFEREKRDGSREVLQEAIDPWQDYDQNDDPHWKVGIRDVHGDLRTIAVSGQKQGFVFDDFPDADKNKVMIFWHESCQDRVFGPESEAYLAGEKSAEDLHVPPCGEFVVGAFNHIRRWPEWMFVRGKGKQEKSGIRNPTYSSIQELVDEANARAARRKADNID
;
A
#
# COMPACT_ATOMS: atom_id res chain seq x y z
N MET A 1 -17.24 8.89 -7.15
CA MET A 1 -17.34 7.54 -6.59
C MET A 1 -15.95 7.11 -6.14
N PRO A 2 -15.84 6.35 -5.05
CA PRO A 2 -14.54 5.88 -4.58
C PRO A 2 -14.02 4.76 -5.48
N LEU A 3 -12.70 4.56 -5.48
CA LEU A 3 -12.07 3.37 -6.03
C LEU A 3 -12.05 2.27 -4.96
N ILE A 4 -12.52 1.09 -5.30
CA ILE A 4 -12.62 -0.06 -4.40
C ILE A 4 -11.67 -1.14 -4.90
N TYR A 5 -10.67 -1.46 -4.10
CA TYR A 5 -9.79 -2.60 -4.34
C TYR A 5 -10.41 -3.86 -3.72
N VAL A 6 -10.79 -4.81 -4.55
CA VAL A 6 -11.30 -6.13 -4.13
C VAL A 6 -10.10 -7.07 -4.00
N ILE A 7 -9.73 -7.37 -2.76
CA ILE A 7 -8.55 -8.13 -2.37
C ILE A 7 -8.97 -9.57 -2.05
N PRO A 8 -8.46 -10.59 -2.76
CA PRO A 8 -8.75 -11.98 -2.43
C PRO A 8 -8.32 -12.33 -0.99
N GLU A 9 -9.09 -13.16 -0.28
CA GLU A 9 -8.78 -13.57 1.11
C GLU A 9 -7.36 -14.12 1.28
N SER A 10 -6.87 -14.84 0.26
CA SER A 10 -5.56 -15.46 0.22
C SER A 10 -4.42 -14.50 -0.13
N TYR A 11 -4.73 -13.24 -0.44
CA TYR A 11 -3.71 -12.27 -0.83
C TYR A 11 -3.07 -11.63 0.40
N VAL A 12 -1.76 -11.77 0.50
CA VAL A 12 -0.92 -10.93 1.36
C VAL A 12 0.30 -10.44 0.62
N GLY A 13 0.72 -9.23 0.95
CA GLY A 13 1.88 -8.59 0.35
C GLY A 13 1.56 -7.23 -0.25
N PRO A 14 2.50 -6.70 -1.04
CA PRO A 14 2.42 -5.37 -1.61
C PRO A 14 1.57 -5.32 -2.87
N VAL A 15 0.73 -4.30 -2.98
CA VAL A 15 -0.07 -3.99 -4.16
C VAL A 15 0.45 -2.69 -4.76
N VAL A 16 0.61 -2.67 -6.08
CA VAL A 16 0.92 -1.46 -6.86
C VAL A 16 -0.18 -1.30 -7.90
N ALA A 17 -0.89 -0.18 -7.85
CA ALA A 17 -1.88 0.20 -8.84
C ALA A 17 -1.28 1.22 -9.81
N LEU A 18 -1.27 0.89 -11.10
CA LEU A 18 -0.78 1.73 -12.18
C LEU A 18 -1.99 2.24 -12.96
N PHE A 19 -2.17 3.55 -13.05
CA PHE A 19 -3.26 4.18 -13.81
C PHE A 19 -2.80 4.55 -15.22
N ASP A 20 -3.77 4.88 -16.09
CA ASP A 20 -3.55 5.25 -17.49
C ASP A 20 -2.76 4.18 -18.29
N GLN A 21 -3.00 2.90 -18.00
CA GLN A 21 -2.31 1.77 -18.62
C GLN A 21 -3.09 1.26 -19.85
N PRO A 22 -2.53 1.27 -21.08
CA PRO A 22 -3.25 0.83 -22.27
C PRO A 22 -3.79 -0.60 -22.20
N ASP A 23 -3.04 -1.49 -21.55
CA ASP A 23 -3.39 -2.90 -21.30
C ASP A 23 -4.13 -3.12 -19.96
N GLY A 24 -4.48 -2.04 -19.27
CA GLY A 24 -5.17 -2.07 -17.99
C GLY A 24 -6.64 -2.50 -18.10
N VAL A 25 -7.19 -2.92 -16.96
CA VAL A 25 -8.61 -3.24 -16.82
C VAL A 25 -9.43 -1.96 -16.66
N GLU A 26 -10.67 -2.00 -17.16
CA GLU A 26 -11.66 -0.98 -16.83
C GLU A 26 -12.25 -1.30 -15.46
N PRO A 27 -12.30 -0.34 -14.52
CA PRO A 27 -12.99 -0.54 -13.25
C PRO A 27 -14.47 -0.88 -13.46
N VAL A 28 -14.98 -1.85 -12.70
CA VAL A 28 -16.39 -2.22 -12.73
C VAL A 28 -17.18 -1.18 -11.95
N HIS A 29 -18.17 -0.56 -12.59
CA HIS A 29 -19.06 0.38 -11.91
C HIS A 29 -20.05 -0.37 -11.03
N THR A 30 -20.04 -0.09 -9.73
CA THR A 30 -21.02 -0.61 -8.76
C THR A 30 -21.77 0.54 -8.10
N GLN A 31 -22.74 0.21 -7.25
CA GLN A 31 -23.49 1.22 -6.50
C GLN A 31 -22.59 2.02 -5.54
N ASP A 32 -21.57 1.37 -4.98
CA ASP A 32 -20.76 1.93 -3.91
C ASP A 32 -19.43 2.50 -4.40
N GLY A 33 -18.97 2.12 -5.61
CA GLY A 33 -17.71 2.62 -6.16
C GLY A 33 -17.33 2.08 -7.55
N LEU A 34 -16.09 2.31 -7.92
CA LEU A 34 -15.40 1.74 -9.07
C LEU A 34 -14.55 0.57 -8.56
N GLU A 35 -14.89 -0.66 -8.92
CA GLU A 35 -14.20 -1.84 -8.42
C GLU A 35 -13.07 -2.30 -9.33
N VAL A 36 -11.92 -2.60 -8.73
CA VAL A 36 -10.81 -3.30 -9.38
C VAL A 36 -10.36 -4.45 -8.49
N ARG A 37 -10.15 -5.62 -9.09
CA ARG A 37 -9.70 -6.80 -8.36
C ARG A 37 -8.17 -6.81 -8.29
N VAL A 38 -7.63 -7.11 -7.10
CA VAL A 38 -6.19 -7.30 -6.91
C VAL A 38 -5.79 -8.68 -7.45
N PRO A 39 -4.87 -8.75 -8.44
CA PRO A 39 -4.39 -10.02 -8.97
C PRO A 39 -3.40 -10.69 -8.02
N GLU A 40 -3.09 -11.96 -8.25
CA GLU A 40 -2.22 -12.77 -7.39
C GLU A 40 -0.81 -12.17 -7.19
N ASN A 41 -0.30 -11.45 -8.19
CA ASN A 41 1.00 -10.78 -8.14
C ASN A 41 0.96 -9.37 -7.52
N GLY A 42 -0.22 -8.83 -7.24
CA GLY A 42 -0.39 -7.50 -6.64
C GLY A 42 -0.23 -6.32 -7.60
N ILE A 43 -0.07 -6.52 -8.90
CA ILE A 43 0.06 -5.40 -9.86
C ILE A 43 -1.28 -5.13 -10.54
N VAL A 44 -1.96 -4.07 -10.13
CA VAL A 44 -3.26 -3.66 -10.68
C VAL A 44 -3.02 -2.63 -11.79
N LYS A 45 -3.17 -3.01 -13.06
CA LYS A 45 -3.14 -2.05 -14.18
C LYS A 45 -4.56 -1.56 -14.48
N ILE A 46 -4.76 -0.25 -14.47
CA ILE A 46 -6.07 0.39 -14.66
C ILE A 46 -6.00 1.26 -15.92
N ARG A 47 -6.98 1.14 -16.82
CA ARG A 47 -6.90 1.80 -18.13
C ARG A 47 -6.95 3.31 -18.09
N GLY A 48 -7.64 3.89 -17.12
CA GLY A 48 -7.72 5.34 -16.93
C GLY A 48 -7.38 5.76 -15.52
N ASN A 49 -7.36 7.06 -15.31
CA ASN A 49 -7.20 7.71 -14.01
C ASN A 49 -8.50 8.45 -13.63
N PRO A 50 -9.50 7.74 -13.10
CA PRO A 50 -10.79 8.34 -12.79
C PRO A 50 -10.64 9.36 -11.65
N LYS A 51 -11.30 10.52 -11.79
CA LYS A 51 -11.41 11.46 -10.68
C LYS A 51 -12.23 10.81 -9.55
N LEU A 52 -11.55 10.49 -8.47
CA LEU A 52 -12.17 9.83 -7.32
C LEU A 52 -13.03 10.80 -6.52
N GLY A 53 -14.05 10.26 -5.85
CA GLY A 53 -14.91 11.01 -4.94
C GLY A 53 -15.55 10.06 -3.94
N HIS A 54 -16.56 10.53 -3.21
CA HIS A 54 -17.21 9.74 -2.17
C HIS A 54 -18.46 9.01 -2.69
N SER A 55 -18.99 8.08 -1.89
CA SER A 55 -20.29 7.45 -2.10
C SER A 55 -21.13 7.50 -0.82
N ARG A 56 -22.38 7.04 -0.89
CA ARG A 56 -23.25 6.96 0.29
C ARG A 56 -22.73 5.96 1.31
N ALA A 57 -22.19 4.82 0.85
CA ALA A 57 -21.57 3.82 1.72
C ALA A 57 -20.24 4.34 2.33
N PHE A 58 -19.51 5.16 1.58
CA PHE A 58 -18.17 5.63 1.94
C PHE A 58 -18.09 7.17 1.87
N PRO A 59 -18.64 7.88 2.87
CA PRO A 59 -18.81 9.34 2.80
C PRO A 59 -17.52 10.13 2.98
N LYS A 60 -16.48 9.53 3.58
CA LYS A 60 -15.18 10.21 3.85
C LYS A 60 -14.00 9.58 3.12
N SER A 61 -14.21 8.50 2.36
CA SER A 61 -13.14 7.74 1.71
C SER A 61 -13.29 7.82 0.20
N THR A 62 -12.20 8.11 -0.51
CA THR A 62 -12.12 8.08 -1.98
C THR A 62 -11.47 6.81 -2.49
N VAL A 63 -10.81 6.06 -1.61
CA VAL A 63 -10.23 4.74 -1.83
C VAL A 63 -10.74 3.83 -0.71
N VAL A 64 -11.13 2.61 -1.06
CA VAL A 64 -11.68 1.61 -0.15
C VAL A 64 -11.05 0.26 -0.45
N PHE A 65 -10.82 -0.53 0.59
CA PHE A 65 -10.20 -1.83 0.49
C PHE A 65 -11.15 -2.89 1.03
N GLU A 66 -11.58 -3.81 0.17
CA GLU A 66 -12.49 -4.88 0.55
C GLU A 66 -11.78 -6.21 0.42
N ARG A 67 -11.73 -6.98 1.51
CA ARG A 67 -11.27 -8.37 1.49
C ARG A 67 -12.44 -9.26 1.13
N GLU A 68 -12.34 -9.93 -0.01
CA GLU A 68 -13.32 -10.91 -0.46
C GLU A 68 -12.96 -12.29 0.10
N LYS A 69 -13.84 -12.84 0.93
CA LYS A 69 -13.74 -14.16 1.57
C LYS A 69 -14.06 -15.26 0.55
N ARG A 70 -13.61 -16.49 0.84
CA ARG A 70 -13.90 -17.67 -0.01
C ARG A 70 -15.39 -17.92 -0.25
N ASP A 71 -16.27 -17.49 0.66
CA ASP A 71 -17.72 -17.60 0.52
C ASP A 71 -18.36 -16.48 -0.33
N GLY A 72 -17.54 -15.56 -0.85
CA GLY A 72 -17.97 -14.40 -1.64
C GLY A 72 -18.41 -13.20 -0.81
N SER A 73 -18.46 -13.31 0.53
CA SER A 73 -18.71 -12.15 1.39
C SER A 73 -17.51 -11.21 1.39
N ARG A 74 -17.76 -9.92 1.62
CA ARG A 74 -16.73 -8.89 1.65
C ARG A 74 -16.65 -8.23 3.02
N GLU A 75 -15.42 -7.97 3.44
CA GLU A 75 -15.10 -7.25 4.67
C GLU A 75 -14.28 -6.01 4.31
N VAL A 76 -14.72 -4.83 4.76
CA VAL A 76 -13.94 -3.61 4.55
C VAL A 76 -12.77 -3.60 5.52
N LEU A 77 -11.55 -3.45 4.99
CA LEU A 77 -10.32 -3.42 5.76
C LEU A 77 -10.06 -2.03 6.34
N GLN A 78 -9.41 -2.02 7.50
CA GLN A 78 -8.91 -0.80 8.13
C GLN A 78 -7.51 -0.46 7.61
N GLU A 79 -7.15 0.82 7.67
CA GLU A 79 -5.83 1.31 7.29
C GLU A 79 -5.00 1.61 8.53
N ALA A 80 -3.79 1.05 8.60
CA ALA A 80 -2.75 1.45 9.51
C ALA A 80 -2.07 2.72 8.98
N ILE A 81 -2.02 3.75 9.81
CA ILE A 81 -1.43 5.06 9.48
C ILE A 81 0.00 5.11 10.00
N ASP A 82 0.90 5.56 9.13
CA ASP A 82 2.32 5.72 9.42
C ASP A 82 2.54 6.64 10.63
N PRO A 83 3.61 6.44 11.42
CA PRO A 83 3.90 7.26 12.58
C PRO A 83 4.00 8.74 12.25
N TRP A 84 3.35 9.59 13.06
CA TRP A 84 3.49 11.04 13.00
C TRP A 84 3.76 11.63 14.38
N GLN A 85 4.20 12.88 14.39
CA GLN A 85 4.44 13.65 15.61
C GLN A 85 3.36 14.73 15.76
N ASP A 86 2.82 14.82 16.97
CA ASP A 86 2.13 16.03 17.42
C ASP A 86 3.01 16.74 18.45
N TYR A 87 2.91 18.06 18.51
CA TYR A 87 3.62 18.89 19.50
C TYR A 87 2.62 19.34 20.56
N ASP A 88 3.00 19.25 21.83
CA ASP A 88 2.20 19.81 22.91
C ASP A 88 2.44 21.33 23.07
N GLN A 89 1.84 21.93 24.11
CA GLN A 89 1.93 23.37 24.36
C GLN A 89 3.35 23.86 24.68
N ASN A 90 4.29 22.96 24.96
CA ASN A 90 5.69 23.25 25.27
C ASN A 90 6.63 22.89 24.13
N ASP A 91 6.11 22.58 22.94
CA ASP A 91 6.86 22.07 21.78
C ASP A 91 7.54 20.70 22.03
N ASP A 92 7.03 19.90 22.98
CA ASP A 92 7.53 18.54 23.19
C ASP A 92 6.87 17.57 22.17
N PRO A 93 7.67 16.74 21.45
CA PRO A 93 7.14 15.86 20.41
C PRO A 93 6.56 14.56 20.99
N HIS A 94 5.33 14.25 20.60
CA HIS A 94 4.61 13.02 20.96
C HIS A 94 4.35 12.17 19.73
N TRP A 95 5.04 11.04 19.63
CA TRP A 95 4.86 10.09 18.54
C TRP A 95 3.58 9.28 18.68
N LYS A 96 2.87 9.12 17.57
CA LYS A 96 1.61 8.37 17.52
C LYS A 96 1.55 7.58 16.22
N VAL A 97 0.81 6.48 16.26
CA VAL A 97 0.32 5.74 15.09
C VAL A 97 -1.20 5.78 15.08
N GLY A 98 -1.80 5.35 13.98
CA GLY A 98 -3.24 5.41 13.82
C GLY A 98 -3.81 4.18 13.16
N ILE A 99 -5.07 3.90 13.44
CA ILE A 99 -5.90 3.00 12.65
C ILE A 99 -7.10 3.80 12.17
N ARG A 100 -7.22 3.95 10.86
CA ARG A 100 -8.36 4.61 10.21
C ARG A 100 -9.35 3.56 9.76
N ASP A 101 -10.62 3.76 10.10
CA ASP A 101 -11.69 2.90 9.61
C ASP A 101 -12.28 3.39 8.28
N VAL A 102 -13.23 2.61 7.77
CA VAL A 102 -13.96 2.85 6.53
C VAL A 102 -14.74 4.19 6.51
N HIS A 103 -15.12 4.71 7.67
CA HIS A 103 -15.83 5.99 7.80
C HIS A 103 -14.87 7.17 7.91
N GLY A 104 -13.56 6.93 7.81
CA GLY A 104 -12.51 7.92 7.95
C GLY A 104 -12.24 8.31 9.40
N ASP A 105 -12.78 7.58 10.37
CA ASP A 105 -12.55 7.86 11.79
C ASP A 105 -11.18 7.29 12.19
N LEU A 106 -10.34 8.17 12.75
CA LEU A 106 -8.97 7.84 13.12
C LEU A 106 -8.89 7.53 14.62
N ARG A 107 -8.56 6.29 14.95
CA ARG A 107 -8.15 5.91 16.30
C ARG A 107 -6.65 6.09 16.45
N THR A 108 -6.25 7.07 17.25
CA THR A 108 -4.85 7.36 17.55
C THR A 108 -4.33 6.48 18.69
N ILE A 109 -3.11 5.98 18.55
CA ILE A 109 -2.41 5.13 19.52
C ILE A 109 -1.07 5.79 19.84
N ALA A 110 -0.80 6.04 21.12
CA ALA A 110 0.47 6.62 21.55
C ALA A 110 1.61 5.61 21.43
N VAL A 111 2.76 6.06 20.92
CA VAL A 111 3.97 5.25 20.77
C VAL A 111 4.90 5.49 21.96
N SER A 112 5.53 4.41 22.44
CA SER A 112 6.46 4.48 23.56
C SER A 112 7.81 5.12 23.18
N GLY A 113 7.87 6.46 23.15
CA GLY A 113 9.08 7.28 23.34
C GLY A 113 10.30 7.08 22.41
N GLN A 114 10.26 6.24 21.38
CA GLN A 114 11.43 5.96 20.53
C GLN A 114 11.39 6.72 19.19
N LYS A 115 12.54 7.34 18.86
CA LYS A 115 12.79 8.10 17.62
C LYS A 115 13.09 7.23 16.39
N GLN A 116 13.19 5.89 16.51
CA GLN A 116 13.79 5.06 15.47
C GLN A 116 12.82 4.08 14.80
N GLY A 117 12.14 4.61 13.78
CA GLY A 117 11.45 3.86 12.73
C GLY A 117 10.15 3.19 13.17
N PHE A 118 9.34 2.79 12.19
CA PHE A 118 8.08 2.07 12.41
C PHE A 118 8.26 0.92 13.41
N VAL A 119 7.50 0.94 14.49
CA VAL A 119 7.53 -0.08 15.54
C VAL A 119 6.18 -0.80 15.50
N PHE A 120 6.15 -1.99 14.88
CA PHE A 120 4.99 -2.88 14.90
C PHE A 120 4.51 -3.18 16.34
N ASP A 121 5.37 -2.97 17.34
CA ASP A 121 5.16 -3.33 18.74
C ASP A 121 4.20 -2.39 19.49
N ASP A 122 4.02 -1.14 19.06
CA ASP A 122 3.14 -0.17 19.73
C ASP A 122 1.65 -0.33 19.37
N PHE A 123 1.33 -1.15 18.37
CA PHE A 123 -0.07 -1.46 18.08
C PHE A 123 -0.66 -2.37 19.17
N PRO A 124 -1.92 -2.16 19.60
CA PRO A 124 -2.56 -3.00 20.60
C PRO A 124 -2.62 -4.47 20.17
N ASP A 125 -2.51 -5.40 21.12
CA ASP A 125 -2.52 -6.85 20.82
C ASP A 125 -3.78 -7.31 20.06
N ALA A 126 -4.91 -6.65 20.31
CA ALA A 126 -6.17 -6.90 19.61
C ALA A 126 -6.09 -6.63 18.09
N ASP A 127 -5.15 -5.81 17.64
CA ASP A 127 -4.99 -5.41 16.24
C ASP A 127 -3.85 -6.13 15.54
N LYS A 128 -2.90 -6.72 16.28
CA LYS A 128 -1.68 -7.32 15.70
C LYS A 128 -1.93 -8.47 14.72
N ASN A 129 -3.06 -9.17 14.85
CA ASN A 129 -3.44 -10.30 14.00
C ASN A 129 -4.52 -9.96 12.97
N LYS A 130 -5.03 -8.72 12.96
CA LYS A 130 -6.03 -8.30 11.98
C LYS A 130 -5.34 -8.02 10.65
N VAL A 131 -5.96 -8.49 9.57
CA VAL A 131 -5.55 -8.08 8.22
C VAL A 131 -5.97 -6.63 8.03
N MET A 132 -5.03 -5.79 7.63
CA MET A 132 -5.20 -4.36 7.42
C MET A 132 -4.40 -3.93 6.19
N ILE A 133 -4.59 -2.67 5.84
CA ILE A 133 -3.86 -1.97 4.79
C ILE A 133 -2.76 -1.12 5.43
N PHE A 134 -1.56 -1.20 4.88
CA PHE A 134 -0.37 -0.52 5.36
C PHE A 134 0.24 0.31 4.24
N TRP A 135 0.94 1.40 4.56
CA TRP A 135 1.72 2.19 3.60
C TRP A 135 0.95 2.59 2.35
N HIS A 136 -0.32 2.99 2.54
CA HIS A 136 -1.14 3.49 1.46
C HIS A 136 -0.65 4.88 1.04
N GLU A 137 0.11 4.93 -0.05
CA GLU A 137 0.74 6.14 -0.57
C GLU A 137 0.73 6.15 -2.10
N SER A 138 1.19 7.24 -2.72
CA SER A 138 1.54 7.24 -4.13
C SER A 138 2.83 6.46 -4.37
N CYS A 139 2.97 5.80 -5.53
CA CYS A 139 4.19 5.09 -5.88
C CYS A 139 5.19 5.95 -6.70
N GLN A 140 5.10 7.28 -6.61
CA GLN A 140 5.89 8.24 -7.42
C GLN A 140 7.42 8.09 -7.24
N ASP A 141 7.84 7.49 -6.13
CA ASP A 141 9.25 7.15 -5.88
C ASP A 141 9.75 5.98 -6.76
N ARG A 142 8.87 5.32 -7.52
CA ARG A 142 9.23 4.29 -8.48
C ARG A 142 9.65 4.94 -9.78
N VAL A 143 10.85 4.59 -10.22
CA VAL A 143 11.29 4.86 -11.58
C VAL A 143 10.87 3.70 -12.47
N PHE A 144 10.33 4.02 -13.65
CA PHE A 144 10.08 3.11 -14.76
C PHE A 144 10.82 3.61 -15.99
N GLY A 145 12.12 3.33 -16.09
CA GLY A 145 12.92 3.81 -17.21
C GLY A 145 14.43 3.63 -17.02
N PRO A 146 15.22 3.74 -18.10
CA PRO A 146 16.67 3.51 -18.07
C PRO A 146 17.46 4.61 -17.34
N GLU A 147 16.83 5.74 -17.01
CA GLU A 147 17.47 6.93 -16.42
C GLU A 147 17.25 7.02 -14.90
N SER A 148 17.18 5.88 -14.22
CA SER A 148 17.00 5.83 -12.76
C SER A 148 18.11 6.52 -11.97
N GLU A 149 19.34 6.53 -12.48
CA GLU A 149 20.47 7.22 -11.83
C GLU A 149 20.26 8.74 -11.78
N ALA A 150 19.77 9.34 -12.88
CA ALA A 150 19.47 10.77 -12.95
C ALA A 150 18.33 11.15 -12.00
N TYR A 151 17.30 10.29 -11.88
CA TYR A 151 16.24 10.48 -10.89
C TYR A 151 16.77 10.42 -9.45
N LEU A 152 17.59 9.42 -9.14
CA LEU A 152 18.19 9.27 -7.81
C LEU A 152 19.18 10.40 -7.45
N ALA A 153 19.76 11.06 -8.45
CA ALA A 153 20.59 12.25 -8.29
C ALA A 153 19.77 13.56 -8.17
N GLY A 154 18.46 13.50 -8.37
CA GLY A 154 17.58 14.67 -8.38
C GLY A 154 17.66 15.50 -9.67
N GLU A 155 18.28 14.96 -10.72
CA GLU A 155 18.44 15.61 -12.03
C GLU A 155 17.18 15.49 -12.89
N LYS A 156 16.36 14.45 -12.65
CA LYS A 156 15.07 14.24 -13.31
C LYS A 156 13.98 13.95 -12.30
N SER A 157 12.78 14.44 -12.58
CA SER A 157 11.57 14.14 -11.82
C SER A 157 10.88 12.86 -12.33
N ALA A 158 9.89 12.38 -11.57
CA ALA A 158 9.04 11.27 -12.01
C ALA A 158 8.24 11.63 -13.28
N GLU A 159 7.89 12.91 -13.44
CA GLU A 159 7.22 13.44 -14.63
C GLU A 159 8.14 13.41 -15.86
N ASP A 160 9.41 13.81 -15.72
CA ASP A 160 10.42 13.74 -16.79
C ASP A 160 10.67 12.31 -17.27
N LEU A 161 10.47 11.33 -16.38
CA LEU A 161 10.60 9.90 -16.68
C LEU A 161 9.28 9.24 -17.08
N HIS A 162 8.20 10.02 -17.22
CA HIS A 162 6.88 9.51 -17.57
C HIS A 162 6.40 8.36 -16.66
N VAL A 163 6.73 8.45 -15.36
CA VAL A 163 6.21 7.53 -14.35
C VAL A 163 4.69 7.64 -14.36
N PRO A 164 3.95 6.54 -14.57
CA PRO A 164 2.49 6.60 -14.59
C PRO A 164 1.97 7.04 -13.23
N PRO A 165 0.81 7.73 -13.18
CA PRO A 165 0.11 7.93 -11.92
C PRO A 165 -0.11 6.56 -11.26
N CYS A 166 0.14 6.48 -9.96
CA CYS A 166 0.09 5.20 -9.27
C CYS A 166 -0.14 5.33 -7.77
N GLY A 167 -0.71 4.27 -7.21
CA GLY A 167 -0.86 4.06 -5.77
C GLY A 167 -0.15 2.78 -5.35
N GLU A 168 0.26 2.71 -4.10
CA GLU A 168 0.80 1.51 -3.49
C GLU A 168 0.23 1.33 -2.09
N PHE A 169 0.14 0.08 -1.66
CA PHE A 169 -0.24 -0.30 -0.30
C PHE A 169 0.20 -1.74 -0.02
N VAL A 170 0.19 -2.16 1.24
CA VAL A 170 0.50 -3.52 1.66
C VAL A 170 -0.70 -4.12 2.38
N VAL A 171 -1.06 -5.35 2.02
CA VAL A 171 -2.11 -6.14 2.67
C VAL A 171 -1.46 -7.17 3.58
N GLY A 172 -1.77 -7.16 4.87
CA GLY A 172 -1.28 -8.19 5.79
C GLY A 172 -1.69 -7.93 7.23
N ALA A 173 -1.14 -8.69 8.17
CA ALA A 173 -1.27 -8.44 9.61
C ALA A 173 0.08 -8.05 10.21
N PHE A 174 0.11 -7.18 11.22
CA PHE A 174 1.36 -6.71 11.85
C PHE A 174 2.29 -7.86 12.23
N ASN A 175 1.74 -8.89 12.89
CA ASN A 175 2.52 -10.04 13.35
C ASN A 175 3.13 -10.88 12.21
N HIS A 176 2.54 -10.83 11.02
CA HIS A 176 3.02 -11.55 9.85
C HIS A 176 4.05 -10.69 9.08
N ILE A 177 3.71 -9.43 8.82
CA ILE A 177 4.55 -8.49 8.07
C ILE A 177 5.94 -8.37 8.70
N ARG A 178 6.04 -8.30 10.04
CA ARG A 178 7.34 -8.21 10.74
C ARG A 178 8.28 -9.40 10.49
N ARG A 179 7.73 -10.55 10.08
CA ARG A 179 8.48 -11.78 9.81
C ARG A 179 8.74 -11.98 8.33
N TRP A 180 8.19 -11.13 7.47
CA TRP A 180 8.39 -11.27 6.04
C TRP A 180 9.87 -11.07 5.68
N PRO A 181 10.37 -11.89 4.75
CA PRO A 181 11.70 -11.67 4.21
C PRO A 181 11.76 -10.36 3.41
N GLU A 182 12.95 -9.79 3.26
CA GLU A 182 13.15 -8.47 2.65
C GLU A 182 12.58 -8.36 1.22
N TRP A 183 12.60 -9.44 0.44
CA TRP A 183 12.08 -9.45 -0.92
C TRP A 183 10.55 -9.32 -1.01
N MET A 184 9.82 -9.42 0.11
CA MET A 184 8.37 -9.16 0.14
C MET A 184 8.05 -7.66 0.09
N PHE A 185 9.03 -6.79 0.32
CA PHE A 185 8.83 -5.35 0.33
C PHE A 185 9.26 -4.76 -1.01
N VAL A 186 8.39 -3.93 -1.59
CA VAL A 186 8.65 -3.25 -2.89
C VAL A 186 9.16 -1.82 -2.68
N ARG A 187 9.27 -1.40 -1.43
CA ARG A 187 9.81 -0.13 -0.98
C ARG A 187 10.61 -0.41 0.27
N GLY A 188 11.50 0.52 0.60
CA GLY A 188 12.24 0.59 1.84
C GLY A 188 11.34 0.50 3.09
N LYS A 189 10.04 0.75 3.00
CA LYS A 189 9.12 0.79 4.14
C LYS A 189 9.27 -0.43 5.05
N GLY A 190 9.60 -0.18 6.31
CA GLY A 190 9.88 -1.21 7.32
C GLY A 190 11.37 -1.54 7.47
N LYS A 191 11.74 -2.80 7.20
CA LYS A 191 13.09 -3.32 7.52
C LYS A 191 14.20 -2.69 6.66
N GLN A 192 13.88 -2.37 5.41
CA GLN A 192 14.83 -1.83 4.43
C GLN A 192 15.20 -0.36 4.73
N GLU A 193 14.25 0.48 5.17
CA GLU A 193 14.44 1.87 5.62
C GLU A 193 15.34 1.92 6.84
N LYS A 194 15.10 1.02 7.82
CA LYS A 194 15.99 0.85 8.98
C LYS A 194 17.41 0.42 8.57
N SER A 195 17.53 -0.28 7.45
CA SER A 195 18.81 -0.80 6.94
C SER A 195 19.45 0.10 5.88
N GLY A 196 18.87 1.27 5.57
CA GLY A 196 19.36 2.18 4.53
C GLY A 196 19.31 1.60 3.10
N ILE A 197 18.52 0.56 2.87
CA ILE A 197 18.34 -0.09 1.58
C ILE A 197 17.40 0.79 0.74
N ARG A 198 17.87 1.17 -0.45
CA ARG A 198 17.10 1.98 -1.40
C ARG A 198 15.95 1.17 -1.98
N ASN A 199 14.88 1.87 -2.37
CA ASN A 199 13.77 1.28 -3.12
C ASN A 199 14.30 0.64 -4.41
N PRO A 200 13.80 -0.54 -4.81
CA PRO A 200 14.11 -1.08 -6.12
C PRO A 200 13.62 -0.12 -7.21
N THR A 201 14.50 0.13 -8.19
CA THR A 201 14.17 0.88 -9.40
C THR A 201 13.94 -0.08 -10.54
N TYR A 202 12.97 0.21 -11.40
CA TYR A 202 12.64 -0.62 -12.55
C TYR A 202 12.96 0.12 -13.85
N SER A 203 13.56 -0.57 -14.80
CA SER A 203 13.79 -0.07 -16.15
C SER A 203 12.51 0.00 -16.98
N SER A 204 11.46 -0.73 -16.59
CA SER A 204 10.14 -0.72 -17.25
C SER A 204 9.03 -1.23 -16.34
N ILE A 205 7.77 -0.94 -16.71
CA ILE A 205 6.59 -1.53 -16.07
C ILE A 205 6.59 -3.06 -16.21
N GLN A 206 7.09 -3.60 -17.33
CA GLN A 206 7.15 -5.04 -17.53
C GLN A 206 8.12 -5.71 -16.53
N GLU A 207 9.26 -5.08 -16.25
CA GLU A 207 10.19 -5.58 -15.24
C GLU A 207 9.55 -5.63 -13.85
N LEU A 208 8.80 -4.59 -13.46
CA LEU A 208 8.02 -4.62 -12.21
C LEU A 208 7.02 -5.78 -12.18
N VAL A 209 6.32 -6.02 -13.29
CA VAL A 209 5.37 -7.13 -13.41
C VAL A 209 6.07 -8.48 -13.30
N ASP A 210 7.22 -8.65 -13.93
CA ASP A 210 8.00 -9.89 -13.91
C ASP A 210 8.56 -10.18 -12.51
N GLU A 211 9.08 -9.15 -11.82
CA GLU A 211 9.51 -9.28 -10.43
C GLU A 211 8.32 -9.60 -9.51
N ALA A 212 7.16 -8.97 -9.72
CA ALA A 212 5.96 -9.26 -8.95
C ALA A 212 5.46 -10.70 -9.16
N ASN A 213 5.54 -11.22 -10.38
CA ASN A 213 5.25 -12.62 -10.69
C ASN A 213 6.23 -13.57 -9.99
N ALA A 214 7.53 -13.26 -10.02
CA ALA A 214 8.54 -14.03 -9.31
C ALA A 214 8.33 -14.01 -7.79
N ARG A 215 7.96 -12.85 -7.24
CA ARG A 215 7.59 -12.68 -5.83
C ARG A 215 6.38 -13.53 -5.46
N ALA A 216 5.32 -13.53 -6.27
CA ALA A 216 4.13 -14.34 -6.04
C ALA A 216 4.44 -15.84 -6.07
N ALA A 217 5.23 -16.30 -7.05
CA ALA A 217 5.66 -17.69 -7.13
C ALA A 217 6.50 -18.10 -5.91
N ARG A 218 7.41 -17.24 -5.47
CA ARG A 218 8.24 -17.47 -4.28
C ARG A 218 7.42 -17.49 -2.99
N ARG A 219 6.48 -16.55 -2.82
CA ARG A 219 5.55 -16.52 -1.67
C ARG A 219 4.80 -17.84 -1.52
N LYS A 220 4.34 -18.40 -2.64
CA LYS A 220 3.68 -19.70 -2.70
C LYS A 220 4.62 -20.85 -2.36
N ALA A 221 5.86 -20.83 -2.85
CA ALA A 221 6.85 -21.86 -2.54
C ALA A 221 7.27 -21.86 -1.05
N ASP A 222 7.36 -20.66 -0.46
CA ASP A 222 7.79 -20.46 0.93
C ASP A 222 6.62 -20.56 1.94
N ASN A 223 5.38 -20.83 1.48
CA ASN A 223 4.15 -20.86 2.28
C ASN A 223 3.97 -19.62 3.17
N ILE A 224 4.17 -18.44 2.59
CA ILE A 224 3.97 -17.17 3.26
C ILE A 224 2.50 -16.74 3.10
N ASP A 225 1.76 -16.83 4.20
CA ASP A 225 0.36 -16.44 4.36
C ASP A 225 0.15 -15.12 5.13
#